data_AF-A0A831X1G2-F1
#
_entry.id   AF-A0A831X1G2-F1
#
_cell.length_a   1.000
_cell.length_b   1.000
_cell.length_c   1.000
_cell.angle_alpha   90.00
_cell.angle_beta   90.00
_cell.angle_gamma   90.00
#
_symmetry.space_group_name_H-M   'P 1'
#
loop_
_entity.id
_entity.type
_entity.pdbx_description
1 polymer ?
#
loop_
_entity_poly.entity_id
_entity_poly.type
_entity_poly.pdbx_seq_one_letter_code
_entity_poly.pdbx_strand_id
1 'polypeptide(L)'
;MSRSASLLCVLVVALALGPLQALPARAAGGGMSAAFARTWARTDRPVAEGQANRTWMWGPGPFSNVLFEQYDEGSMRGFRVVQYFDKTRMEITDTEADPVNPWYVTNGLLAKELITGQLQLGHNSFWQGPPASVNVAGDQNDPNGPTYATFNTLMGHQPLPLGWTIIQTVDRAGNVGANQSLASFGVTAATFVPETNHTVASVFWEFMQSEGLIYQDGGFRNGRLFENPFYATGYPLTEAYWTTVLVGGVPKLVLVQVFERRVLTYTPDNPPGWQVEAGNVGQHYYAWRYGLLGDEPLTWTALGGPYAEIRPEELPYIDVLFLSIWQLQVGLQPLTFLLDHPDRDNPQWRADVETRLIFMQDAVRALREVSPPPRLGSAHSEVLAALNYFDRASSELRQYLATGDGTLERAAYFDVLQGLAALDELGLLAARGTKPALGRTQALRSVS
;
A
#
# COMPACT_ATOMS: atom_id res chain seq x y z
N MET A 1 -3.59 67.00 33.85
CA MET A 1 -4.23 65.69 33.60
C MET A 1 -3.72 65.15 32.27
N SER A 2 -3.44 63.84 32.19
CA SER A 2 -2.91 63.05 31.05
C SER A 2 -1.45 62.60 31.29
N ARG A 3 -1.24 61.48 31.98
CA ARG A 3 -1.24 60.06 31.52
C ARG A 3 0.01 59.67 30.71
N SER A 4 0.85 58.90 31.40
CA SER A 4 1.96 58.10 30.93
C SER A 4 1.55 57.10 29.85
N ALA A 5 2.45 56.83 28.90
CA ALA A 5 2.44 55.60 28.13
C ALA A 5 3.90 55.17 27.88
N SER A 6 4.36 54.24 28.72
CA SER A 6 5.60 53.49 28.51
C SER A 6 5.39 52.53 27.34
N LEU A 7 6.18 52.64 26.28
CA LEU A 7 6.27 51.61 25.25
C LEU A 7 7.07 50.43 25.81
N LEU A 8 6.38 49.31 26.03
CA LEU A 8 6.98 48.02 26.30
C LEU A 8 7.35 47.39 24.94
N CYS A 9 8.64 47.32 24.61
CA CYS A 9 9.12 46.52 23.48
C CYS A 9 8.93 45.03 23.80
N VAL A 10 7.92 44.41 23.19
CA VAL A 10 7.75 42.96 23.18
C VAL A 10 8.79 42.39 22.21
N LEU A 11 9.84 41.80 22.77
CA LEU A 11 10.81 41.01 22.02
C LEU A 11 10.16 39.65 21.68
N VAL A 12 9.62 39.52 20.47
CA VAL A 12 9.14 38.23 19.96
C VAL A 12 10.37 37.38 19.62
N VAL A 13 10.70 36.44 20.49
CA VAL A 13 11.65 35.36 20.19
C VAL A 13 10.95 34.41 19.22
N ALA A 14 11.22 34.58 17.93
CA ALA A 14 10.85 33.61 16.91
C ALA A 14 11.68 32.33 17.15
N LEU A 15 11.08 31.34 17.81
CA LEU A 15 11.57 29.97 17.81
C LEU A 15 11.60 29.50 16.35
N ALA A 16 12.80 29.33 15.81
CA ALA A 16 13.05 28.79 14.50
C ALA A 16 12.51 27.36 14.44
N LEU A 17 11.26 27.21 13.97
CA LEU A 17 10.81 25.99 13.31
C LEU A 17 11.73 25.82 12.11
N GLY A 18 12.75 24.97 12.27
CA GLY A 18 13.57 24.55 11.14
C GLY A 18 12.64 24.05 10.02
N PRO A 19 12.92 24.37 8.76
CA PRO A 19 12.13 23.83 7.66
C PRO A 19 12.12 22.31 7.82
N LEU A 20 10.93 21.69 7.79
CA LEU A 20 10.83 20.28 7.43
C LEU A 20 11.63 20.17 6.14
N GLN A 21 12.82 19.57 6.22
CA GLN A 21 13.59 19.31 5.03
C GLN A 21 12.73 18.38 4.20
N ALA A 22 12.16 18.92 3.12
CA ALA A 22 11.59 18.11 2.07
C ALA A 22 12.70 17.15 1.66
N LEU A 23 12.52 15.86 2.01
CA LEU A 23 13.34 14.81 1.42
C LEU A 23 13.33 15.06 -0.09
N PRO A 24 14.49 14.95 -0.78
CA PRO A 24 14.52 15.12 -2.23
C PRO A 24 13.40 14.26 -2.82
N ALA A 25 12.57 14.84 -3.66
CA ALA A 25 11.53 14.12 -4.39
C ALA A 25 12.22 12.98 -5.13
N ARG A 26 12.13 11.78 -4.55
CA ARG A 26 12.68 10.58 -5.14
C ARG A 26 11.86 10.35 -6.40
N ALA A 27 12.50 10.03 -7.52
CA ALA A 27 11.77 9.56 -8.69
C ALA A 27 10.89 8.38 -8.21
N ALA A 28 9.57 8.50 -8.39
CA ALA A 28 8.67 7.40 -8.13
C ALA A 28 9.18 6.19 -8.91
N GLY A 29 9.47 5.09 -8.22
CA GLY A 29 9.89 3.86 -8.86
C GLY A 29 8.65 3.10 -9.29
N GLY A 30 8.57 2.68 -10.56
CA GLY A 30 7.48 1.84 -11.08
C GLY A 30 6.14 2.55 -11.25
N GLY A 31 5.36 2.08 -12.22
CA GLY A 31 3.95 2.44 -12.31
C GLY A 31 3.11 1.56 -11.38
N MET A 32 1.98 2.07 -10.91
CA MET A 32 1.04 1.29 -10.09
C MET A 32 -0.02 0.63 -10.97
N SER A 33 -0.24 -0.67 -10.79
CA SER A 33 -1.41 -1.32 -11.40
C SER A 33 -2.71 -0.75 -10.81
N ALA A 34 -3.84 -0.97 -11.49
CA ALA A 34 -5.17 -0.53 -11.02
C ALA A 34 -5.43 -0.88 -9.55
N ALA A 35 -5.18 -2.13 -9.15
CA ALA A 35 -5.39 -2.57 -7.77
C ALA A 35 -4.45 -1.88 -6.77
N PHE A 36 -3.15 -1.75 -7.06
CA PHE A 36 -2.22 -1.04 -6.19
C PHE A 36 -2.55 0.45 -6.09
N ALA A 37 -2.89 1.08 -7.22
CA ALA A 37 -3.30 2.48 -7.28
C ALA A 37 -4.57 2.72 -6.46
N ARG A 38 -5.56 1.83 -6.53
CA ARG A 38 -6.80 1.90 -5.74
C ARG A 38 -6.51 1.83 -4.23
N THR A 39 -5.67 0.89 -3.80
CA THR A 39 -5.25 0.75 -2.38
C THR A 39 -4.49 1.99 -1.90
N TRP A 40 -3.52 2.47 -2.69
CA TRP A 40 -2.74 3.66 -2.37
C TRP A 40 -3.63 4.92 -2.31
N ALA A 41 -4.46 5.11 -3.33
CA ALA A 41 -5.23 6.33 -3.51
C ALA A 41 -6.19 6.57 -2.36
N ARG A 42 -6.76 5.52 -1.78
CA ARG A 42 -7.72 5.65 -0.67
C ARG A 42 -7.23 6.60 0.42
N THR A 43 -6.01 6.42 0.90
CA THR A 43 -5.49 7.18 2.04
C THR A 43 -4.42 8.18 1.67
N ASP A 44 -3.66 7.96 0.59
CA ASP A 44 -2.49 8.78 0.29
C ASP A 44 -2.72 9.76 -0.86
N ARG A 45 -3.70 9.54 -1.75
CA ARG A 45 -4.09 10.55 -2.75
C ARG A 45 -4.56 11.86 -2.13
N PRO A 46 -5.40 11.88 -1.06
CA PRO A 46 -5.76 13.13 -0.40
C PRO A 46 -4.55 13.91 0.14
N VAL A 47 -3.51 13.21 0.61
CA VAL A 47 -2.28 13.85 1.10
C VAL A 47 -1.44 14.35 -0.07
N ALA A 48 -1.24 13.52 -1.11
CA ALA A 48 -0.49 13.85 -2.31
C ALA A 48 -1.07 15.05 -3.08
N GLU A 49 -2.39 15.18 -3.11
CA GLU A 49 -3.10 16.30 -3.76
C GLU A 49 -3.35 17.49 -2.81
N GLY A 50 -2.78 17.49 -1.61
CA GLY A 50 -2.89 18.58 -0.64
C GLY A 50 -4.29 18.79 -0.06
N GLN A 51 -5.18 17.81 -0.21
CA GLN A 51 -6.56 17.82 0.32
C GLN A 51 -6.62 17.44 1.81
N ALA A 52 -5.62 16.72 2.32
CA ALA A 52 -5.53 16.29 3.71
C ALA A 52 -4.14 16.62 4.30
N ASN A 53 -4.13 17.06 5.56
CA ASN A 53 -2.91 17.44 6.27
C ASN A 53 -2.63 16.45 7.40
N ARG A 54 -2.06 15.28 7.05
CA ARG A 54 -1.73 14.17 7.96
C ARG A 54 -0.55 13.36 7.43
N THR A 55 -0.01 12.45 8.24
CA THR A 55 1.07 11.53 7.82
C THR A 55 0.67 10.60 6.66
N TRP A 56 1.67 10.03 6.00
CA TRP A 56 1.53 9.06 4.91
C TRP A 56 1.19 7.66 5.42
N MET A 57 0.28 6.98 4.73
CA MET A 57 -0.02 5.59 5.04
C MET A 57 0.84 4.61 4.29
N TRP A 58 1.16 4.85 3.04
CA TRP A 58 1.98 3.99 2.19
C TRP A 58 3.29 4.71 1.84
N GLY A 59 3.20 6.00 1.57
CA GLY A 59 4.27 6.86 1.10
C GLY A 59 3.81 7.68 -0.11
N PRO A 60 4.64 8.62 -0.59
CA PRO A 60 4.30 9.47 -1.74
C PRO A 60 4.08 8.68 -3.05
N GLY A 61 4.58 7.45 -3.11
CA GLY A 61 4.39 6.52 -4.22
C GLY A 61 5.28 5.29 -4.02
N PRO A 62 5.26 4.34 -4.98
CA PRO A 62 6.19 3.23 -4.97
C PRO A 62 7.63 3.72 -5.20
N PHE A 63 8.60 3.00 -4.65
CA PHE A 63 10.03 3.23 -4.90
C PHE A 63 10.68 2.11 -5.71
N SER A 64 9.91 1.10 -6.11
CA SER A 64 10.34 0.00 -6.96
C SER A 64 9.39 -0.19 -8.15
N ASN A 65 9.92 -0.74 -9.25
CA ASN A 65 9.07 -1.41 -10.23
C ASN A 65 8.33 -2.60 -9.57
N VAL A 66 7.39 -3.20 -10.30
CA VAL A 66 6.82 -4.49 -9.92
C VAL A 66 7.93 -5.53 -9.88
N LEU A 67 7.97 -6.27 -8.77
CA LEU A 67 8.88 -7.38 -8.57
C LEU A 67 8.11 -8.70 -8.43
N PHE A 68 8.80 -9.79 -8.76
CA PHE A 68 8.32 -11.16 -8.62
C PHE A 68 9.14 -11.84 -7.53
N GLU A 69 8.51 -12.11 -6.39
CA GLU A 69 9.16 -12.81 -5.30
C GLU A 69 8.65 -14.24 -5.22
N GLN A 70 9.55 -15.20 -5.02
CA GLN A 70 9.16 -16.60 -4.86
C GLN A 70 8.11 -16.74 -3.77
N TYR A 71 7.03 -17.43 -4.10
CA TYR A 71 5.96 -17.77 -3.19
C TYR A 71 5.27 -19.04 -3.71
N ASP A 72 5.30 -20.14 -2.95
CA ASP A 72 4.87 -21.46 -3.41
C ASP A 72 3.43 -21.46 -3.96
N GLU A 73 2.52 -20.72 -3.32
CA GLU A 73 1.13 -20.56 -3.76
C GLU A 73 0.90 -19.38 -4.73
N GLY A 74 1.97 -18.75 -5.20
CA GLY A 74 1.93 -17.65 -6.14
C GLY A 74 1.39 -18.10 -7.51
N SER A 75 0.22 -17.59 -7.88
CA SER A 75 -0.46 -17.92 -9.15
C SER A 75 0.40 -17.66 -10.40
N MET A 76 1.34 -16.72 -10.34
CA MET A 76 2.17 -16.34 -11.46
C MET A 76 3.48 -17.14 -11.49
N ARG A 77 3.37 -18.46 -11.70
CA ARG A 77 4.48 -19.42 -11.76
C ARG A 77 5.25 -19.60 -10.43
N GLY A 78 4.55 -19.64 -9.30
CA GLY A 78 5.19 -19.74 -7.98
C GLY A 78 5.82 -18.43 -7.53
N PHE A 79 5.31 -17.31 -8.04
CA PHE A 79 5.69 -15.96 -7.62
C PHE A 79 4.46 -15.19 -7.14
N ARG A 80 4.64 -14.43 -6.07
CA ARG A 80 3.75 -13.32 -5.74
C ARG A 80 4.25 -12.05 -6.45
N VAL A 81 3.31 -11.23 -6.88
CA VAL A 81 3.57 -9.93 -7.49
C VAL A 81 3.66 -8.91 -6.38
N VAL A 82 4.74 -8.12 -6.31
CA VAL A 82 4.95 -7.16 -5.23
C VAL A 82 5.38 -5.80 -5.73
N GLN A 83 5.08 -4.76 -4.96
CA GLN A 83 5.61 -3.42 -5.17
C GLN A 83 5.92 -2.75 -3.84
N TYR A 84 7.09 -2.11 -3.75
CA TYR A 84 7.57 -1.51 -2.51
C TYR A 84 7.20 -0.04 -2.41
N PHE A 85 6.73 0.35 -1.23
CA PHE A 85 6.41 1.71 -0.81
C PHE A 85 7.19 2.01 0.47
N ASP A 86 7.35 3.28 0.83
CA ASP A 86 8.17 3.62 2.01
C ASP A 86 7.74 2.87 3.27
N LYS A 87 6.43 2.77 3.49
CA LYS A 87 5.82 2.24 4.71
C LYS A 87 5.37 0.77 4.60
N THR A 88 5.56 0.11 3.45
CA THR A 88 5.08 -1.28 3.24
C THR A 88 5.65 -1.93 1.96
N ARG A 89 5.27 -3.18 1.70
CA ARG A 89 5.25 -3.80 0.39
C ARG A 89 3.84 -4.31 0.13
N MET A 90 3.21 -3.82 -0.93
CA MET A 90 1.93 -4.35 -1.39
C MET A 90 2.19 -5.62 -2.19
N GLU A 91 1.30 -6.60 -2.09
CA GLU A 91 1.46 -7.89 -2.76
C GLU A 91 0.14 -8.47 -3.27
N ILE A 92 0.22 -9.24 -4.34
CA ILE A 92 -0.84 -10.05 -4.93
C ILE A 92 -0.30 -11.47 -5.09
N THR A 93 -0.84 -12.41 -4.31
CA THR A 93 -0.47 -13.83 -4.37
C THR A 93 -1.26 -14.56 -5.46
N ASP A 94 -2.58 -14.33 -5.48
CA ASP A 94 -3.49 -14.87 -6.47
C ASP A 94 -3.95 -13.78 -7.43
N THR A 95 -3.39 -13.79 -8.64
CA THR A 95 -3.71 -12.84 -9.72
C THR A 95 -5.06 -13.15 -10.36
N GLU A 96 -5.61 -14.36 -10.17
CA GLU A 96 -6.91 -14.79 -10.70
C GLU A 96 -8.07 -14.56 -9.71
N ALA A 97 -7.77 -14.19 -8.46
CA ALA A 97 -8.77 -13.79 -7.48
C ALA A 97 -9.50 -12.50 -7.87
N ASP A 98 -10.71 -12.30 -7.34
CA ASP A 98 -11.54 -11.14 -7.66
C ASP A 98 -10.88 -9.82 -7.20
N PRO A 99 -10.47 -8.92 -8.11
CA PRO A 99 -9.72 -7.72 -7.77
C PRO A 99 -10.57 -6.63 -7.10
N VAL A 100 -11.89 -6.82 -7.04
CA VAL A 100 -12.79 -5.98 -6.27
C VAL A 100 -12.67 -6.26 -4.76
N ASN A 101 -12.27 -7.48 -4.38
CA ASN A 101 -12.12 -7.87 -2.99
C ASN A 101 -11.04 -7.00 -2.30
N PRO A 102 -11.32 -6.39 -1.13
CA PRO A 102 -10.35 -5.58 -0.42
C PRO A 102 -9.06 -6.32 -0.03
N TRP A 103 -9.11 -7.66 0.04
CA TRP A 103 -7.96 -8.53 0.33
C TRP A 103 -7.23 -9.02 -0.93
N TYR A 104 -7.61 -8.59 -2.12
CA TYR A 104 -6.87 -8.90 -3.35
C TYR A 104 -5.44 -8.34 -3.31
N VAL A 105 -5.31 -7.10 -2.80
CA VAL A 105 -4.02 -6.52 -2.42
C VAL A 105 -3.84 -6.70 -0.93
N THR A 106 -2.82 -7.44 -0.54
CA THR A 106 -2.38 -7.55 0.86
C THR A 106 -1.08 -6.77 1.08
N ASN A 107 -0.65 -6.76 2.34
CA ASN A 107 0.61 -6.17 2.77
C ASN A 107 1.48 -7.27 3.34
N GLY A 108 2.74 -7.32 2.88
CA GLY A 108 3.71 -8.31 3.35
C GLY A 108 3.91 -8.24 4.86
N LEU A 109 4.30 -9.37 5.46
CA LEU A 109 4.59 -9.50 6.89
C LEU A 109 5.97 -8.90 7.25
N LEU A 110 6.30 -7.74 6.68
CA LEU A 110 7.67 -7.23 6.62
C LEU A 110 8.31 -7.07 7.99
N ALA A 111 7.58 -6.51 8.95
CA ALA A 111 8.09 -6.31 10.29
C ALA A 111 8.28 -7.63 11.03
N LYS A 112 7.39 -8.61 10.83
CA LYS A 112 7.54 -9.98 11.35
C LYS A 112 8.80 -10.63 10.81
N GLU A 113 8.96 -10.64 9.49
CA GLU A 113 10.10 -11.24 8.81
C GLU A 113 11.43 -10.55 9.21
N LEU A 114 11.44 -9.23 9.37
CA LEU A 114 12.61 -8.48 9.86
C LEU A 114 12.96 -8.82 11.31
N ILE A 115 11.96 -8.96 12.19
CA ILE A 115 12.18 -9.33 13.59
C ILE A 115 12.66 -10.78 13.70
N THR A 116 12.06 -11.72 12.96
CA THR A 116 12.34 -13.15 13.12
C THR A 116 13.49 -13.64 12.24
N GLY A 117 13.84 -12.90 11.19
CA GLY A 117 14.69 -13.36 10.11
C GLY A 117 14.05 -14.43 9.21
N GLN A 118 12.75 -14.72 9.38
CA GLN A 118 12.06 -15.75 8.61
C GLN A 118 11.48 -15.16 7.32
N LEU A 119 12.26 -15.21 6.24
CA LEU A 119 11.81 -14.80 4.91
C LEU A 119 10.70 -15.73 4.42
N GLN A 120 9.51 -15.18 4.15
CA GLN A 120 8.37 -16.00 3.71
C GLN A 120 8.48 -16.37 2.23
N LEU A 121 8.43 -17.68 1.94
CA LEU A 121 8.47 -18.28 0.60
C LEU A 121 7.18 -19.03 0.23
N GLY A 122 6.19 -19.04 1.12
CA GLY A 122 4.87 -19.67 0.93
C GLY A 122 4.03 -19.54 2.20
N HIS A 123 2.81 -20.08 2.23
CA HIS A 123 1.97 -19.99 3.42
C HIS A 123 2.63 -20.64 4.65
N ASN A 124 3.32 -21.77 4.43
CA ASN A 124 4.01 -22.53 5.47
C ASN A 124 5.48 -22.80 5.14
N SER A 125 6.06 -22.02 4.21
CA SER A 125 7.41 -22.20 3.69
C SER A 125 8.23 -20.95 3.99
N PHE A 126 9.38 -21.13 4.64
CA PHE A 126 10.21 -20.03 5.12
C PHE A 126 11.69 -20.34 4.95
N TRP A 127 12.47 -19.34 4.58
CA TRP A 127 13.92 -19.38 4.67
C TRP A 127 14.40 -18.62 5.90
N GLN A 128 15.32 -19.21 6.67
CA GLN A 128 15.82 -18.61 7.91
C GLN A 128 17.10 -17.82 7.66
N GLY A 129 17.00 -16.50 7.74
CA GLY A 129 18.12 -15.56 7.82
C GLY A 129 18.33 -15.02 9.25
N PRO A 130 19.28 -14.10 9.42
CA PRO A 130 19.41 -13.36 10.67
C PRO A 130 18.28 -12.32 10.83
N PRO A 131 17.75 -12.12 12.04
CA PRO A 131 16.99 -10.92 12.38
C PRO A 131 17.71 -9.64 11.94
N ALA A 132 16.97 -8.65 11.48
CA ALA A 132 17.56 -7.46 10.89
C ALA A 132 18.16 -6.52 11.96
N SER A 133 19.42 -6.16 11.78
CA SER A 133 20.12 -5.15 12.59
C SER A 133 19.83 -3.69 12.17
N VAL A 134 18.81 -3.50 11.32
CA VAL A 134 18.31 -2.18 10.90
C VAL A 134 17.53 -1.55 12.06
N ASN A 135 17.72 -0.25 12.29
CA ASN A 135 16.99 0.48 13.32
C ASN A 135 15.48 0.45 13.04
N VAL A 136 14.68 0.18 14.07
CA VAL A 136 13.23 0.01 13.95
C VAL A 136 12.51 1.34 13.67
N ALA A 137 13.10 2.44 14.13
CA ALA A 137 12.61 3.80 14.03
C ALA A 137 13.81 4.77 14.05
N GLY A 138 13.59 5.99 13.55
CA GLY A 138 14.62 7.03 13.50
C GLY A 138 15.65 6.81 12.38
N ASP A 139 16.81 7.43 12.56
CA ASP A 139 17.90 7.42 11.60
C ASP A 139 18.57 6.04 11.52
N GLN A 140 18.86 5.56 10.31
CA GLN A 140 19.43 4.22 10.10
C GLN A 140 20.86 4.06 10.65
N ASN A 141 21.58 5.16 10.87
CA ASN A 141 22.95 5.18 11.41
C ASN A 141 23.02 5.44 12.91
N ASP A 142 21.88 5.53 13.61
CA ASP A 142 21.86 5.71 15.07
C ASP A 142 22.49 4.49 15.77
N PRO A 143 23.61 4.65 16.49
CA PRO A 143 24.29 3.53 17.15
C PRO A 143 23.57 3.03 18.41
N ASN A 144 22.61 3.80 18.95
CA ASN A 144 21.93 3.53 20.20
C ASN A 144 20.44 3.20 20.03
N GLY A 145 19.88 3.42 18.84
CA GLY A 145 18.49 3.08 18.54
C GLY A 145 18.25 1.56 18.57
N PRO A 146 17.10 1.08 19.08
CA PRO A 146 16.70 -0.32 18.93
C PRO A 146 16.55 -0.75 17.46
N THR A 147 16.87 -2.01 17.19
CA THR A 147 16.77 -2.64 15.86
C THR A 147 15.63 -3.64 15.80
N TYR A 148 15.25 -4.14 14.62
CA TYR A 148 14.31 -5.26 14.55
C TYR A 148 14.81 -6.49 15.34
N ALA A 149 16.12 -6.78 15.28
CA ALA A 149 16.74 -7.83 16.09
C ALA A 149 16.61 -7.60 17.60
N THR A 150 16.59 -6.34 18.06
CA THR A 150 16.30 -5.98 19.45
C THR A 150 14.89 -6.43 19.87
N PHE A 151 13.90 -6.26 18.99
CA PHE A 151 12.50 -6.63 19.30
C PHE A 151 12.24 -8.14 19.19
N ASN A 152 13.13 -8.92 18.56
CA ASN A 152 13.02 -10.37 18.52
C ASN A 152 12.95 -11.00 19.92
N THR A 153 13.74 -10.48 20.86
CA THR A 153 13.78 -10.97 22.24
C THR A 153 12.55 -10.57 23.05
N LEU A 154 11.71 -9.67 22.52
CA LEU A 154 10.58 -9.08 23.24
C LEU A 154 9.24 -9.73 22.89
N MET A 155 9.18 -10.55 21.84
CA MET A 155 7.95 -11.21 21.37
C MET A 155 7.35 -12.18 22.41
N GLY A 156 8.14 -12.64 23.38
CA GLY A 156 7.67 -13.53 24.45
C GLY A 156 7.13 -12.81 25.70
N HIS A 157 7.17 -11.48 25.74
CA HIS A 157 6.69 -10.73 26.91
C HIS A 157 5.17 -10.84 27.07
N GLN A 158 4.72 -10.91 28.32
CA GLN A 158 3.29 -10.98 28.63
C GLN A 158 2.59 -9.66 28.30
N PRO A 159 1.31 -9.72 27.87
CA PRO A 159 0.54 -8.54 27.54
C PRO A 159 0.38 -7.63 28.75
N LEU A 160 0.51 -6.31 28.53
CA LEU A 160 0.19 -5.33 29.56
C LEU A 160 -1.31 -5.39 29.86
N PRO A 161 -1.73 -5.39 31.14
CA PRO A 161 -3.15 -5.41 31.48
C PRO A 161 -3.86 -4.15 30.98
N LEU A 162 -5.09 -4.31 30.50
CA LEU A 162 -5.87 -3.20 29.95
C LEU A 162 -6.03 -2.05 30.96
N GLY A 163 -5.88 -0.83 30.46
CA GLY A 163 -5.95 0.41 31.23
C GLY A 163 -4.67 0.79 31.96
N TRP A 164 -3.65 -0.07 31.99
CA TRP A 164 -2.37 0.27 32.62
C TRP A 164 -1.62 1.32 31.80
N THR A 165 -1.00 2.28 32.49
CA THR A 165 -0.14 3.28 31.86
C THR A 165 1.16 2.63 31.37
N ILE A 166 1.50 2.90 30.11
CA ILE A 166 2.70 2.35 29.47
C ILE A 166 3.89 3.26 29.81
N ILE A 167 4.76 2.75 30.67
CA ILE A 167 6.01 3.40 31.13
C ILE A 167 7.24 2.54 30.84
N GLN A 168 7.05 1.40 30.19
CA GLN A 168 8.09 0.46 29.85
C GLN A 168 9.02 1.10 28.83
N THR A 169 10.32 0.93 29.04
CA THR A 169 11.38 1.43 28.16
C THR A 169 12.15 0.27 27.58
N VAL A 170 12.77 0.48 26.42
CA VAL A 170 13.68 -0.50 25.79
C VAL A 170 14.94 0.19 25.28
N ASP A 171 16.09 -0.41 25.55
CA ASP A 171 17.38 -0.02 24.97
C ASP A 171 17.76 -0.87 23.76
N ARG A 172 18.85 -0.54 23.06
CA ARG A 172 19.31 -1.30 21.89
C ARG A 172 19.62 -2.77 22.17
N ALA A 173 20.04 -3.09 23.40
CA ALA A 173 20.36 -4.46 23.80
C ALA A 173 19.11 -5.29 24.13
N GLY A 174 17.92 -4.66 24.13
CA GLY A 174 16.65 -5.32 24.44
C GLY A 174 16.37 -5.37 25.93
N ASN A 175 17.11 -4.62 26.75
CA ASN A 175 16.83 -4.53 28.17
C ASN A 175 15.55 -3.70 28.36
N VAL A 176 14.56 -4.29 29.02
CA VAL A 176 13.33 -3.62 29.37
C VAL A 176 13.47 -2.96 30.74
N GLY A 177 13.24 -1.65 30.80
CA GLY A 177 13.17 -0.86 32.03
C GLY A 177 11.78 -0.24 32.22
N ALA A 178 11.65 0.61 33.24
CA ALA A 178 10.46 1.43 33.44
C ALA A 178 10.85 2.84 33.89
N ASN A 179 10.17 3.86 33.37
CA ASN A 179 10.41 5.25 33.73
C ASN A 179 9.08 5.95 34.06
N GLN A 180 8.86 6.23 35.35
CA GLN A 180 7.62 6.83 35.86
C GLN A 180 7.29 8.20 35.25
N SER A 181 8.29 8.97 34.81
CA SER A 181 8.05 10.29 34.19
C SER A 181 7.24 10.20 32.89
N LEU A 182 7.32 9.06 32.20
CA LEU A 182 6.59 8.78 30.95
C LEU A 182 5.07 8.66 31.16
N ALA A 183 4.62 8.45 32.41
CA ALA A 183 3.20 8.46 32.75
C ALA A 183 2.53 9.80 32.42
N SER A 184 3.29 10.90 32.33
CA SER A 184 2.79 12.21 31.94
C SER A 184 2.21 12.26 30.52
N PHE A 185 2.60 11.33 29.63
CA PHE A 185 2.05 11.24 28.28
C PHE A 185 0.70 10.53 28.20
N GLY A 186 0.23 9.90 29.29
CA GLY A 186 -1.11 9.32 29.38
C GLY A 186 -1.37 8.13 28.45
N VAL A 187 -0.33 7.52 27.86
CA VAL A 187 -0.50 6.37 26.97
C VAL A 187 -0.81 5.11 27.79
N THR A 188 -1.84 4.36 27.40
CA THR A 188 -2.31 3.18 28.14
C THR A 188 -2.40 1.95 27.25
N ALA A 189 -2.42 0.77 27.87
CA ALA A 189 -2.70 -0.50 27.21
C ALA A 189 -4.19 -0.59 26.87
N ALA A 190 -4.57 -0.60 25.60
CA ALA A 190 -5.96 -0.31 25.17
C ALA A 190 -6.72 -1.51 24.62
N THR A 191 -6.10 -2.39 23.85
CA THR A 191 -6.81 -3.51 23.21
C THR A 191 -5.94 -4.75 23.18
N PHE A 192 -6.43 -5.83 23.80
CA PHE A 192 -5.76 -7.12 23.83
C PHE A 192 -6.08 -7.91 22.55
N VAL A 193 -5.05 -8.46 21.93
CA VAL A 193 -5.12 -9.26 20.71
C VAL A 193 -4.74 -10.71 21.04
N PRO A 194 -5.71 -11.63 21.14
CA PRO A 194 -5.45 -13.00 21.56
C PRO A 194 -4.62 -13.82 20.56
N GLU A 195 -4.68 -13.49 19.26
CA GLU A 195 -3.98 -14.21 18.20
C GLU A 195 -2.46 -14.18 18.35
N THR A 196 -1.93 -13.10 18.92
CA THR A 196 -0.50 -12.92 19.18
C THR A 196 -0.18 -12.72 20.67
N ASN A 197 -1.20 -12.70 21.54
CA ASN A 197 -1.08 -12.51 22.98
C ASN A 197 -0.39 -11.17 23.37
N HIS A 198 -0.77 -10.08 22.71
CA HIS A 198 -0.20 -8.74 22.94
C HIS A 198 -1.28 -7.68 23.08
N THR A 199 -0.94 -6.58 23.76
CA THR A 199 -1.84 -5.43 23.92
C THR A 199 -1.39 -4.24 23.08
N VAL A 200 -2.31 -3.66 22.31
CA VAL A 200 -2.08 -2.45 21.51
C VAL A 200 -2.13 -1.21 22.41
N ALA A 201 -1.15 -0.31 22.26
CA ALA A 201 -1.16 0.98 22.97
C ALA A 201 -2.31 1.89 22.49
N SER A 202 -2.86 2.70 23.38
CA SER A 202 -4.04 3.54 23.14
C SER A 202 -3.91 4.45 21.94
N VAL A 203 -2.78 5.15 21.82
CA VAL A 203 -2.50 6.06 20.70
C VAL A 203 -2.47 5.33 19.35
N PHE A 204 -1.98 4.08 19.32
CA PHE A 204 -1.95 3.27 18.09
C PHE A 204 -3.32 2.70 17.77
N TRP A 205 -4.06 2.24 18.78
CA TRP A 205 -5.42 1.76 18.60
C TRP A 205 -6.35 2.85 18.08
N GLU A 206 -6.23 4.07 18.61
CA GLU A 206 -7.00 5.23 18.17
C GLU A 206 -6.65 5.62 16.74
N PHE A 207 -5.37 5.60 16.37
CA PHE A 207 -4.92 5.81 14.99
C PHE A 207 -5.46 4.75 14.02
N MET A 208 -5.41 3.46 14.38
CA MET A 208 -5.90 2.35 13.55
C MET A 208 -7.42 2.39 13.33
N GLN A 209 -8.15 3.10 14.19
CA GLN A 209 -9.59 3.32 14.07
C GLN A 209 -9.96 4.71 13.52
N SER A 210 -8.98 5.53 13.19
CA SER A 210 -9.21 6.92 12.82
C SER A 210 -9.97 7.09 11.50
N GLU A 211 -10.66 8.22 11.40
CA GLU A 211 -11.37 8.67 10.22
C GLU A 211 -10.76 9.96 9.69
N GLY A 212 -10.92 10.19 8.39
CA GLY A 212 -10.48 11.41 7.73
C GLY A 212 -10.87 11.43 6.26
N LEU A 213 -10.35 12.39 5.52
CA LEU A 213 -10.58 12.48 4.08
C LEU A 213 -9.88 11.29 3.39
N ILE A 214 -10.68 10.53 2.65
CA ILE A 214 -10.28 9.40 1.81
C ILE A 214 -10.71 9.63 0.36
N TYR A 215 -10.02 8.97 -0.57
CA TYR A 215 -10.45 8.87 -1.96
C TYR A 215 -11.19 7.55 -2.19
N GLN A 216 -12.45 7.59 -2.61
CA GLN A 216 -13.23 6.39 -2.86
C GLN A 216 -14.29 6.66 -3.93
N ASP A 217 -14.54 5.67 -4.79
CA ASP A 217 -15.59 5.71 -5.83
C ASP A 217 -15.48 6.94 -6.76
N GLY A 218 -14.25 7.36 -7.05
CA GLY A 218 -13.97 8.50 -7.92
C GLY A 218 -13.98 9.88 -7.23
N GLY A 219 -14.25 9.97 -5.93
CA GLY A 219 -14.34 11.25 -5.22
C GLY A 219 -13.69 11.26 -3.84
N PHE A 220 -13.58 12.46 -3.27
CA PHE A 220 -13.13 12.67 -1.90
C PHE A 220 -14.32 12.64 -0.94
N ARG A 221 -14.22 11.87 0.15
CA ARG A 221 -15.21 11.84 1.23
C ARG A 221 -14.56 11.55 2.57
N ASN A 222 -15.22 11.92 3.67
CA ASN A 222 -14.79 11.48 4.99
C ASN A 222 -15.17 10.02 5.22
N GLY A 223 -14.27 9.26 5.82
CA GLY A 223 -14.52 7.87 6.22
C GLY A 223 -13.33 7.29 6.97
N ARG A 224 -13.43 6.02 7.34
CA ARG A 224 -12.33 5.30 7.99
C ARG A 224 -11.11 5.23 7.09
N LEU A 225 -9.95 5.60 7.65
CA LEU A 225 -8.67 5.46 6.96
C LEU A 225 -8.39 3.97 6.67
N PHE A 226 -8.75 3.10 7.61
CA PHE A 226 -8.66 1.64 7.46
C PHE A 226 -10.03 0.99 7.54
N GLU A 227 -10.38 0.17 6.55
CA GLU A 227 -11.64 -0.57 6.59
C GLU A 227 -11.65 -1.63 7.70
N ASN A 228 -10.48 -2.24 7.94
CA ASN A 228 -10.19 -3.09 9.08
C ASN A 228 -8.95 -2.51 9.82
N PRO A 229 -8.99 -2.32 11.15
CA PRO A 229 -7.86 -1.77 11.92
C PRO A 229 -6.52 -2.48 11.69
N PHE A 230 -6.56 -3.80 11.45
CA PHE A 230 -5.37 -4.63 11.24
C PHE A 230 -5.01 -4.84 9.76
N TYR A 231 -5.76 -4.26 8.82
CA TYR A 231 -5.48 -4.40 7.38
C TYR A 231 -4.05 -3.96 7.05
N ALA A 232 -3.66 -2.77 7.51
CA ALA A 232 -2.36 -2.20 7.19
C ALA A 232 -1.24 -2.69 8.12
N THR A 233 -1.52 -2.92 9.41
CA THR A 233 -0.49 -3.23 10.41
C THR A 233 -0.30 -4.72 10.66
N GLY A 234 -1.35 -5.53 10.48
CA GLY A 234 -1.43 -6.87 11.08
C GLY A 234 -1.45 -6.81 12.60
N TYR A 235 -1.35 -7.96 13.26
CA TYR A 235 -1.45 -8.06 14.72
C TYR A 235 -0.16 -7.57 15.42
N PRO A 236 -0.23 -7.07 16.67
CA PRO A 236 0.95 -6.69 17.44
C PRO A 236 1.84 -7.91 17.71
N LEU A 237 3.15 -7.76 17.53
CA LEU A 237 4.17 -8.78 17.83
C LEU A 237 4.92 -8.51 19.13
N THR A 238 4.77 -7.32 19.69
CA THR A 238 5.37 -6.91 20.96
C THR A 238 4.42 -6.00 21.72
N GLU A 239 4.67 -5.81 23.02
CA GLU A 239 4.13 -4.65 23.74
C GLU A 239 4.72 -3.34 23.18
N ALA A 240 4.16 -2.21 23.58
CA ALA A 240 4.70 -0.90 23.24
C ALA A 240 5.76 -0.48 24.25
N TYR A 241 6.89 0.05 23.76
CA TYR A 241 8.01 0.46 24.58
C TYR A 241 8.47 1.87 24.20
N TRP A 242 8.81 2.66 25.21
CA TRP A 242 9.46 3.95 25.02
C TRP A 242 10.95 3.76 24.79
N THR A 243 11.51 4.53 23.86
CA THR A 243 12.94 4.53 23.58
C THR A 243 13.38 5.89 23.04
N THR A 244 14.69 6.11 23.01
CA THR A 244 15.27 7.32 22.38
C THR A 244 15.93 6.90 21.08
N VAL A 245 15.55 7.56 19.99
CA VAL A 245 16.15 7.38 18.67
C VAL A 245 16.61 8.72 18.12
N LEU A 246 17.59 8.72 17.21
CA LEU A 246 17.92 9.91 16.44
C LEU A 246 16.90 10.14 15.32
N VAL A 247 16.49 11.39 15.13
CA VAL A 247 15.71 11.84 13.97
C VAL A 247 16.39 13.07 13.41
N GLY A 248 17.00 12.95 12.23
CA GLY A 248 17.82 14.02 11.66
C GLY A 248 19.01 14.39 12.56
N GLY A 249 19.60 13.41 13.23
CA GLY A 249 20.69 13.56 14.19
C GLY A 249 20.28 14.07 15.57
N VAL A 250 19.00 14.35 15.80
CA VAL A 250 18.48 14.87 17.07
C VAL A 250 17.84 13.74 17.87
N PRO A 251 18.26 13.50 19.12
CA PRO A 251 17.59 12.54 19.99
C PRO A 251 16.12 12.92 20.21
N LYS A 252 15.23 11.98 19.95
CA LYS A 252 13.79 12.08 20.21
C LYS A 252 13.31 10.89 21.02
N LEU A 253 12.49 11.18 22.02
CA LEU A 253 11.74 10.17 22.75
C LEU A 253 10.55 9.71 21.90
N VAL A 254 10.46 8.41 21.66
CA VAL A 254 9.41 7.80 20.86
C VAL A 254 8.85 6.57 21.57
N LEU A 255 7.54 6.36 21.49
CA LEU A 255 6.93 5.08 21.79
C LEU A 255 6.91 4.25 20.51
N VAL A 256 7.35 3.00 20.58
CA VAL A 256 7.40 2.09 19.44
C VAL A 256 6.59 0.83 19.76
N GLN A 257 5.77 0.37 18.82
CA GLN A 257 5.19 -0.96 18.86
C GLN A 257 5.34 -1.63 17.50
N VAL A 258 5.78 -2.89 17.50
CA VAL A 258 5.93 -3.67 16.28
C VAL A 258 4.73 -4.56 16.07
N PHE A 259 4.19 -4.55 14.86
CA PHE A 259 3.11 -5.38 14.37
C PHE A 259 3.63 -6.28 13.25
N GLU A 260 2.81 -7.20 12.75
CA GLU A 260 3.24 -8.17 11.74
C GLU A 260 3.72 -7.52 10.44
N ARG A 261 3.05 -6.46 9.98
CA ARG A 261 3.31 -5.82 8.69
C ARG A 261 4.06 -4.50 8.84
N ARG A 262 3.95 -3.86 10.00
CA ARG A 262 4.43 -2.49 10.23
C ARG A 262 4.96 -2.26 11.63
N VAL A 263 5.74 -1.19 11.77
CA VAL A 263 6.08 -0.58 13.04
C VAL A 263 5.29 0.71 13.14
N LEU A 264 4.62 0.96 14.26
CA LEU A 264 4.05 2.26 14.58
C LEU A 264 4.89 2.96 15.63
N THR A 265 5.07 4.26 15.45
CA THR A 265 5.79 5.13 16.36
C THR A 265 4.90 6.28 16.81
N TYR A 266 4.96 6.64 18.09
CA TYR A 266 4.29 7.81 18.64
C TYR A 266 5.32 8.79 19.22
N THR A 267 5.29 10.03 18.72
CA THR A 267 6.15 11.14 19.17
C THR A 267 5.26 12.27 19.69
N PRO A 268 5.13 12.46 21.02
CA PRO A 268 4.23 13.46 21.60
C PRO A 268 4.46 14.88 21.10
N ASP A 269 5.72 15.24 20.87
CA ASP A 269 6.16 16.58 20.47
C ASP A 269 5.91 16.90 18.99
N ASN A 270 5.48 15.92 18.18
CA ASN A 270 5.13 16.16 16.79
C ASN A 270 3.78 16.91 16.69
N PRO A 271 3.55 17.70 15.64
CA PRO A 271 2.26 18.36 15.41
C PRO A 271 1.11 17.35 15.30
N PRO A 272 -0.13 17.75 15.65
CA PRO A 272 -1.32 16.92 15.42
C PRO A 272 -1.40 16.44 13.96
N GLY A 273 -1.64 15.14 13.76
CA GLY A 273 -1.60 14.51 12.43
C GLY A 273 -0.29 13.81 12.07
N TRP A 274 0.79 14.05 12.83
CA TRP A 274 2.10 13.37 12.72
C TRP A 274 2.60 12.81 14.05
N GLN A 275 1.75 12.78 15.07
CA GLN A 275 2.11 12.19 16.35
C GLN A 275 2.27 10.67 16.22
N VAL A 276 1.36 10.00 15.51
CA VAL A 276 1.49 8.58 15.16
C VAL A 276 1.91 8.45 13.70
N GLU A 277 2.96 7.69 13.44
CA GLU A 277 3.47 7.44 12.09
C GLU A 277 3.84 5.96 11.94
N ALA A 278 3.73 5.44 10.72
CA ALA A 278 4.34 4.16 10.39
C ALA A 278 5.84 4.34 10.12
N GLY A 279 6.68 3.41 10.57
CA GLY A 279 8.09 3.36 10.19
C GLY A 279 8.27 3.10 8.70
N ASN A 280 9.46 3.41 8.15
CA ASN A 280 9.80 3.14 6.75
C ASN A 280 10.13 1.66 6.50
N VAL A 281 9.28 0.76 6.99
CA VAL A 281 9.51 -0.70 6.99
C VAL A 281 9.67 -1.26 5.58
N GLY A 282 9.05 -0.66 4.55
CA GLY A 282 9.24 -1.09 3.17
C GLY A 282 10.67 -0.85 2.69
N GLN A 283 11.24 0.32 3.01
CA GLN A 283 12.65 0.61 2.71
C GLN A 283 13.59 -0.30 3.51
N HIS A 284 13.29 -0.50 4.80
CA HIS A 284 14.11 -1.36 5.68
C HIS A 284 14.12 -2.80 5.18
N TYR A 285 12.97 -3.34 4.80
CA TYR A 285 12.84 -4.69 4.29
C TYR A 285 13.53 -4.85 2.93
N TYR A 286 13.36 -3.89 2.01
CA TYR A 286 14.03 -3.93 0.72
C TYR A 286 15.55 -3.99 0.88
N ALA A 287 16.11 -3.14 1.76
CA ALA A 287 17.55 -3.13 2.05
C ALA A 287 18.02 -4.42 2.73
N TRP A 288 17.23 -4.98 3.66
CA TRP A 288 17.54 -6.25 4.30
C TRP A 288 17.52 -7.41 3.29
N ARG A 289 16.44 -7.57 2.52
CA ARG A 289 16.28 -8.68 1.59
C ARG A 289 17.28 -8.66 0.43
N TYR A 290 17.38 -7.54 -0.28
CA TYR A 290 18.21 -7.46 -1.50
C TYR A 290 19.64 -7.02 -1.20
N GLY A 291 19.85 -6.22 -0.15
CA GLY A 291 21.19 -5.74 0.23
C GLY A 291 21.93 -6.68 1.17
N LEU A 292 21.28 -7.14 2.24
CA LEU A 292 21.93 -7.95 3.28
C LEU A 292 21.86 -9.45 3.00
N LEU A 293 20.68 -9.97 2.65
CA LEU A 293 20.52 -11.40 2.33
C LEU A 293 21.05 -11.75 0.93
N GLY A 294 21.20 -10.75 0.06
CA GLY A 294 21.71 -10.93 -1.31
C GLY A 294 20.71 -11.60 -2.24
N ASP A 295 19.40 -11.51 -1.96
CA ASP A 295 18.38 -11.88 -2.94
C ASP A 295 18.44 -10.92 -4.13
N GLU A 296 17.99 -11.36 -5.31
CA GLU A 296 18.00 -10.54 -6.52
C GLU A 296 16.58 -10.07 -6.85
N PRO A 297 16.34 -8.75 -7.02
CA PRO A 297 15.02 -8.24 -7.35
C PRO A 297 14.64 -8.64 -8.79
N LEU A 298 13.74 -9.60 -8.93
CA LEU A 298 13.26 -10.08 -10.23
C LEU A 298 12.15 -9.16 -10.75
N THR A 299 12.28 -8.69 -11.99
CA THR A 299 11.23 -7.94 -12.71
C THR A 299 10.61 -8.82 -13.80
N TRP A 300 9.78 -8.24 -14.67
CA TRP A 300 9.13 -8.95 -15.78
C TRP A 300 10.08 -9.80 -16.63
N THR A 301 11.31 -9.30 -16.87
CA THR A 301 12.30 -10.01 -17.69
C THR A 301 12.67 -11.37 -17.13
N ALA A 302 12.62 -11.56 -15.80
CA ALA A 302 12.91 -12.82 -15.13
C ALA A 302 11.89 -13.93 -15.45
N LEU A 303 10.65 -13.56 -15.83
CA LEU A 303 9.64 -14.53 -16.27
C LEU A 303 9.96 -15.13 -17.65
N GLY A 304 10.91 -14.54 -18.37
CA GLY A 304 11.41 -15.00 -19.65
C GLY A 304 10.35 -15.02 -20.76
N GLY A 305 10.68 -15.75 -21.83
CA GLY A 305 9.83 -15.89 -23.00
C GLY A 305 9.38 -14.53 -23.54
N PRO A 306 8.08 -14.22 -23.53
CA PRO A 306 7.58 -12.99 -24.12
C PRO A 306 8.01 -11.70 -23.37
N TYR A 307 8.47 -11.81 -22.12
CA TYR A 307 8.89 -10.68 -21.29
C TYR A 307 10.40 -10.38 -21.37
N ALA A 308 11.17 -11.26 -22.02
CA ALA A 308 12.64 -11.19 -22.00
C ALA A 308 13.23 -9.93 -22.67
N GLU A 309 12.47 -9.28 -23.55
CA GLU A 309 12.90 -8.12 -24.34
C GLU A 309 12.43 -6.77 -23.77
N ILE A 310 11.82 -6.76 -22.58
CA ILE A 310 11.40 -5.53 -21.91
C ILE A 310 12.62 -4.74 -21.46
N ARG A 311 12.68 -3.47 -21.84
CA ARG A 311 13.80 -2.60 -21.46
C ARG A 311 13.56 -1.96 -20.09
N PRO A 312 14.61 -1.64 -19.33
CA PRO A 312 14.47 -1.02 -18.00
C PRO A 312 13.61 0.25 -18.00
N GLU A 313 13.74 1.10 -19.02
CA GLU A 313 12.96 2.34 -19.18
C GLU A 313 11.47 2.09 -19.49
N GLU A 314 11.11 0.87 -19.90
CA GLU A 314 9.72 0.48 -20.19
C GLU A 314 9.02 -0.08 -18.95
N LEU A 315 9.77 -0.51 -17.92
CA LEU A 315 9.22 -1.17 -16.74
C LEU A 315 8.09 -0.38 -16.07
N PRO A 316 8.20 0.94 -15.81
CA PRO A 316 7.10 1.68 -15.18
C PRO A 316 5.80 1.64 -15.99
N TYR A 317 5.89 1.67 -17.32
CA TYR A 317 4.73 1.56 -18.19
C TYR A 317 4.16 0.13 -18.20
N ILE A 318 5.04 -0.87 -18.29
CA ILE A 318 4.68 -2.29 -18.30
C ILE A 318 4.01 -2.72 -16.99
N ASP A 319 4.49 -2.21 -15.85
CA ASP A 319 3.93 -2.46 -14.51
C ASP A 319 2.45 -2.09 -14.46
N VAL A 320 2.08 -0.94 -15.04
CA VAL A 320 0.67 -0.53 -15.14
C VAL A 320 -0.06 -1.37 -16.17
N LEU A 321 0.48 -1.48 -17.39
CA LEU A 321 -0.21 -2.06 -18.53
C LEU A 321 -0.66 -3.50 -18.27
N PHE A 322 0.29 -4.40 -17.99
CA PHE A 322 -0.01 -5.83 -17.93
C PHE A 322 -0.88 -6.20 -16.73
N LEU A 323 -0.54 -5.70 -15.54
CA LEU A 323 -1.32 -6.01 -14.36
C LEU A 323 -2.71 -5.38 -14.41
N SER A 324 -2.85 -4.13 -14.90
CA SER A 324 -4.17 -3.50 -14.96
C SER A 324 -5.08 -4.13 -16.00
N ILE A 325 -4.54 -4.56 -17.16
CA ILE A 325 -5.33 -5.32 -18.15
C ILE A 325 -5.73 -6.68 -17.60
N TRP A 326 -4.82 -7.39 -16.94
CA TRP A 326 -5.12 -8.67 -16.30
C TRP A 326 -6.23 -8.51 -15.25
N GLN A 327 -6.07 -7.55 -14.36
CA GLN A 327 -7.04 -7.22 -13.32
C GLN A 327 -8.38 -6.80 -13.91
N LEU A 328 -8.39 -6.00 -14.98
CA LEU A 328 -9.61 -5.65 -15.71
C LEU A 328 -10.29 -6.91 -16.27
N GLN A 329 -9.55 -7.80 -16.93
CA GLN A 329 -10.09 -9.05 -17.48
C GLN A 329 -10.74 -9.91 -16.38
N VAL A 330 -10.04 -10.13 -15.26
CA VAL A 330 -10.55 -10.93 -14.13
C VAL A 330 -11.77 -10.26 -13.51
N GLY A 331 -11.72 -8.95 -13.25
CA GLY A 331 -12.82 -8.20 -12.65
C GLY A 331 -14.08 -8.12 -13.53
N LEU A 332 -13.91 -8.16 -14.85
CA LEU A 332 -15.01 -8.12 -15.81
C LEU A 332 -15.72 -9.46 -16.00
N GLN A 333 -15.08 -10.60 -15.71
CA GLN A 333 -15.74 -11.90 -15.86
C GLN A 333 -17.05 -11.98 -15.04
N PRO A 334 -17.08 -11.66 -13.73
CA PRO A 334 -18.34 -11.70 -13.01
C PRO A 334 -19.26 -10.53 -13.39
N LEU A 335 -18.74 -9.38 -13.85
CA LEU A 335 -19.60 -8.30 -14.35
C LEU A 335 -20.39 -8.76 -15.58
N THR A 336 -19.72 -9.39 -16.55
CA THR A 336 -20.41 -9.92 -17.74
C THR A 336 -21.46 -10.96 -17.37
N PHE A 337 -21.19 -11.80 -16.37
CA PHE A 337 -22.19 -12.75 -15.85
C PHE A 337 -23.41 -12.05 -15.25
N LEU A 338 -23.20 -11.02 -14.41
CA LEU A 338 -24.28 -10.26 -13.78
C LEU A 338 -25.16 -9.54 -14.82
N LEU A 339 -24.57 -9.02 -15.89
CA LEU A 339 -25.31 -8.33 -16.97
C LEU A 339 -26.04 -9.31 -17.91
N ASP A 340 -25.51 -10.52 -18.09
CA ASP A 340 -26.16 -11.59 -18.87
C ASP A 340 -27.32 -12.24 -18.09
N HIS A 341 -27.25 -12.25 -16.75
CA HIS A 341 -28.25 -12.80 -15.83
C HIS A 341 -28.73 -11.74 -14.81
N PRO A 342 -29.48 -10.71 -15.25
CA PRO A 342 -29.83 -9.58 -14.41
C PRO A 342 -30.91 -9.92 -13.38
N ASP A 343 -30.63 -9.69 -12.10
CA ASP A 343 -31.57 -9.77 -10.98
C ASP A 343 -31.91 -8.36 -10.48
N ARG A 344 -32.71 -7.64 -11.27
CA ARG A 344 -32.88 -6.19 -11.17
C ARG A 344 -33.55 -5.73 -9.87
N ASP A 345 -34.33 -6.61 -9.26
CA ASP A 345 -35.05 -6.34 -8.01
C ASP A 345 -34.19 -6.63 -6.76
N ASN A 346 -33.00 -7.21 -6.95
CA ASN A 346 -32.10 -7.59 -5.87
C ASN A 346 -31.09 -6.47 -5.56
N PRO A 347 -31.14 -5.87 -4.36
CA PRO A 347 -30.20 -4.80 -3.98
C PRO A 347 -28.74 -5.25 -3.97
N GLN A 348 -28.46 -6.52 -3.68
CA GLN A 348 -27.11 -7.05 -3.68
C GLN A 348 -26.55 -7.15 -5.11
N TRP A 349 -27.35 -7.64 -6.06
CA TRP A 349 -26.97 -7.66 -7.48
C TRP A 349 -26.60 -6.25 -7.96
N ARG A 350 -27.42 -5.26 -7.60
CA ARG A 350 -27.18 -3.86 -7.95
C ARG A 350 -25.88 -3.32 -7.34
N ALA A 351 -25.63 -3.60 -6.07
CA ALA A 351 -24.40 -3.19 -5.39
C ALA A 351 -23.15 -3.85 -6.00
N ASP A 352 -23.25 -5.11 -6.41
CA ASP A 352 -22.16 -5.84 -7.07
C ASP A 352 -21.85 -5.24 -8.45
N VAL A 353 -22.89 -4.91 -9.24
CA VAL A 353 -22.72 -4.19 -10.52
C VAL A 353 -22.04 -2.84 -10.31
N GLU A 354 -22.50 -2.05 -9.34
CA GLU A 354 -21.91 -0.74 -9.03
C GLU A 354 -20.43 -0.84 -8.62
N THR A 355 -20.11 -1.80 -7.76
CA THR A 355 -18.73 -1.99 -7.29
C THR A 355 -17.80 -2.41 -8.45
N ARG A 356 -18.28 -3.28 -9.35
CA ARG A 356 -17.50 -3.71 -10.52
C ARG A 356 -17.36 -2.62 -11.59
N LEU A 357 -18.39 -1.80 -11.78
CA LEU A 357 -18.32 -0.59 -12.59
C LEU A 357 -17.21 0.35 -12.07
N ILE A 358 -17.17 0.61 -10.76
CA ILE A 358 -16.14 1.46 -10.15
C ILE A 358 -14.75 0.89 -10.42
N PHE A 359 -14.57 -0.42 -10.23
CA PHE A 359 -13.30 -1.08 -10.49
C PHE A 359 -12.87 -1.00 -11.96
N MET A 360 -13.80 -1.22 -12.90
CA MET A 360 -13.55 -1.05 -14.34
C MET A 360 -13.03 0.36 -14.65
N GLN A 361 -13.63 1.39 -14.04
CA GLN A 361 -13.19 2.77 -14.23
C GLN A 361 -11.82 3.08 -13.60
N ASP A 362 -11.51 2.49 -12.45
CA ASP A 362 -10.18 2.61 -11.83
C ASP A 362 -9.11 1.99 -12.73
N ALA A 363 -9.38 0.84 -13.33
CA ALA A 363 -8.46 0.17 -14.26
C ALA A 363 -8.29 0.94 -15.58
N VAL A 364 -9.39 1.41 -16.18
CA VAL A 364 -9.34 2.26 -17.38
C VAL A 364 -8.55 3.53 -17.11
N ARG A 365 -8.74 4.15 -15.94
CA ARG A 365 -8.00 5.37 -15.56
C ARG A 365 -6.50 5.12 -15.42
N ALA A 366 -6.10 4.08 -14.69
CA ALA A 366 -4.69 3.74 -14.54
C ALA A 366 -4.02 3.55 -15.91
N LEU A 367 -4.69 2.86 -16.84
CA LEU A 367 -4.21 2.63 -18.20
C LEU A 367 -4.19 3.89 -19.07
N ARG A 368 -5.05 4.89 -18.81
CA ARG A 368 -5.05 6.17 -19.53
C ARG A 368 -4.03 7.17 -18.99
N GLU A 369 -3.77 7.15 -17.68
CA GLU A 369 -2.86 8.08 -17.02
C GLU A 369 -1.38 7.69 -17.20
N VAL A 370 -1.09 6.43 -17.50
CA VAL A 370 0.28 5.99 -17.73
C VAL A 370 0.83 6.51 -19.06
N SER A 371 2.03 7.10 -19.03
CA SER A 371 2.71 7.61 -20.22
C SER A 371 3.51 6.49 -20.90
N PRO A 372 3.28 6.19 -22.20
CA PRO A 372 4.05 5.16 -22.90
C PRO A 372 5.46 5.65 -23.26
N PRO A 373 6.48 4.77 -23.20
CA PRO A 373 7.77 5.05 -23.78
C PRO A 373 7.66 5.13 -25.32
N PRO A 374 8.57 5.84 -26.02
CA PRO A 374 8.46 6.08 -27.47
C PRO A 374 8.22 4.82 -28.31
N ARG A 375 8.87 3.70 -27.97
CA ARG A 375 8.73 2.42 -28.68
C ARG A 375 7.30 1.85 -28.62
N LEU A 376 6.56 2.16 -27.56
CA LEU A 376 5.24 1.57 -27.29
C LEU A 376 4.09 2.54 -27.58
N GLY A 377 4.36 3.72 -28.14
CA GLY A 377 3.33 4.75 -28.39
C GLY A 377 2.21 4.32 -29.36
N SER A 378 2.56 3.58 -30.43
CA SER A 378 1.54 3.06 -31.37
C SER A 378 0.63 2.05 -30.68
N ALA A 379 1.22 1.04 -30.03
CA ALA A 379 0.48 0.03 -29.30
C ALA A 379 -0.39 0.63 -28.18
N HIS A 380 0.12 1.66 -27.49
CA HIS A 380 -0.66 2.38 -26.50
C HIS A 380 -1.88 3.09 -27.12
N SER A 381 -1.74 3.66 -28.33
CA SER A 381 -2.88 4.28 -29.02
C SER A 381 -3.99 3.27 -29.34
N GLU A 382 -3.61 2.04 -29.70
CA GLU A 382 -4.56 0.93 -29.91
C GLU A 382 -5.23 0.52 -28.58
N VAL A 383 -4.48 0.47 -27.48
CA VAL A 383 -5.04 0.25 -26.14
C VAL A 383 -6.06 1.35 -25.82
N LEU A 384 -5.72 2.63 -26.00
CA LEU A 384 -6.65 3.74 -25.75
C LEU A 384 -7.92 3.64 -26.60
N ALA A 385 -7.82 3.15 -27.83
CA ALA A 385 -8.98 2.89 -28.68
C ALA A 385 -9.87 1.78 -28.12
N ALA A 386 -9.28 0.69 -27.62
CA ALA A 386 -10.01 -0.37 -26.93
C ALA A 386 -10.68 0.15 -25.64
N LEU A 387 -10.02 1.03 -24.88
CA LEU A 387 -10.56 1.58 -23.64
C LEU A 387 -11.82 2.44 -23.84
N ASN A 388 -12.03 3.00 -25.04
CA ASN A 388 -13.24 3.77 -25.35
C ASN A 388 -14.53 2.93 -25.24
N TYR A 389 -14.45 1.61 -25.44
CA TYR A 389 -15.59 0.71 -25.22
C TYR A 389 -15.97 0.67 -23.73
N PHE A 390 -15.00 0.54 -22.83
CA PHE A 390 -15.25 0.52 -21.39
C PHE A 390 -15.75 1.85 -20.85
N ASP A 391 -15.35 2.98 -21.44
CA ASP A 391 -15.89 4.30 -21.07
C ASP A 391 -17.37 4.43 -21.43
N ARG A 392 -17.77 3.97 -22.61
CA ARG A 392 -19.19 3.95 -23.01
C ARG A 392 -19.99 3.01 -22.12
N ALA A 393 -19.52 1.78 -21.91
CA ALA A 393 -20.15 0.85 -20.98
C ALA A 393 -20.27 1.44 -19.56
N SER A 394 -19.25 2.18 -19.10
CA SER A 394 -19.32 2.86 -17.80
C SER A 394 -20.42 3.92 -17.76
N SER A 395 -20.53 4.73 -18.81
CA SER A 395 -21.58 5.75 -18.93
C SER A 395 -22.97 5.11 -18.97
N GLU A 396 -23.14 4.06 -19.76
CA GLU A 396 -24.39 3.32 -19.91
C GLU A 396 -24.81 2.64 -18.61
N LEU A 397 -23.89 1.97 -17.90
CA LEU A 397 -24.18 1.38 -16.58
C LEU A 397 -24.55 2.43 -15.55
N ARG A 398 -23.87 3.57 -15.51
CA ARG A 398 -24.22 4.67 -14.59
C ARG A 398 -25.62 5.19 -14.86
N GLN A 399 -25.95 5.38 -16.14
CA GLN A 399 -27.27 5.84 -16.54
C GLN A 399 -28.34 4.77 -16.26
N TYR A 400 -28.07 3.50 -16.54
CA TYR A 400 -28.93 2.38 -16.15
C TYR A 400 -29.20 2.37 -14.65
N LEU A 401 -28.15 2.48 -13.82
CA LEU A 401 -28.31 2.52 -12.38
C LEU A 401 -29.20 3.71 -11.97
N ALA A 402 -29.11 4.86 -12.64
CA ALA A 402 -29.96 6.01 -12.35
C ALA A 402 -31.42 5.86 -12.82
N THR A 403 -31.68 5.21 -13.96
CA THR A 403 -33.00 5.23 -14.63
C THR A 403 -33.76 3.91 -14.60
N GLY A 404 -33.08 2.79 -14.39
CA GLY A 404 -33.63 1.44 -14.55
C GLY A 404 -33.85 0.99 -16.00
N ASP A 405 -33.35 1.74 -16.98
CA ASP A 405 -33.55 1.42 -18.40
C ASP A 405 -32.67 0.24 -18.86
N GLY A 406 -33.29 -0.95 -18.95
CA GLY A 406 -32.61 -2.18 -19.35
C GLY A 406 -32.01 -2.19 -20.77
N THR A 407 -32.30 -1.20 -21.62
CA THR A 407 -31.60 -1.05 -22.90
C THR A 407 -30.14 -0.61 -22.71
N LEU A 408 -29.88 0.23 -21.71
CA LEU A 408 -28.54 0.69 -21.34
C LEU A 408 -27.72 -0.42 -20.69
N GLU A 409 -28.34 -1.25 -19.84
CA GLU A 409 -27.71 -2.45 -19.27
C GLU A 409 -27.17 -3.37 -20.39
N ARG A 410 -27.98 -3.58 -21.44
CA ARG A 410 -27.61 -4.43 -22.57
C ARG A 410 -26.57 -3.79 -23.48
N ALA A 411 -26.66 -2.48 -23.72
CA ALA A 411 -25.65 -1.73 -24.45
C ALA A 411 -24.29 -1.85 -23.74
N ALA A 412 -24.29 -1.68 -22.41
CA ALA A 412 -23.07 -1.79 -21.62
C ALA A 412 -22.46 -3.19 -21.68
N TYR A 413 -23.30 -4.23 -21.61
CA TYR A 413 -22.83 -5.60 -21.79
C TYR A 413 -22.12 -5.79 -23.14
N PHE A 414 -22.72 -5.29 -24.23
CA PHE A 414 -22.09 -5.37 -25.55
C PHE A 414 -20.77 -4.60 -25.62
N ASP A 415 -20.73 -3.37 -25.09
CA ASP A 415 -19.50 -2.57 -25.11
C ASP A 415 -18.39 -3.20 -24.25
N VAL A 416 -18.71 -3.80 -23.09
CA VAL A 416 -17.74 -4.59 -22.31
C VAL A 416 -17.16 -5.74 -23.14
N LEU A 417 -17.99 -6.49 -23.85
CA LEU A 417 -17.53 -7.60 -24.69
C LEU A 417 -16.67 -7.11 -25.86
N GLN A 418 -17.02 -5.98 -26.49
CA GLN A 418 -16.22 -5.38 -27.57
C GLN A 418 -14.87 -4.87 -27.07
N GLY A 419 -14.83 -4.25 -25.89
CA GLY A 419 -13.58 -3.83 -25.26
C GLY A 419 -12.66 -5.01 -24.96
N LEU A 420 -13.20 -6.10 -24.41
CA LEU A 420 -12.45 -7.34 -24.18
C LEU A 420 -11.95 -7.95 -25.49
N ALA A 421 -12.78 -8.02 -26.52
CA ALA A 421 -12.38 -8.52 -27.84
C ALA A 421 -11.25 -7.67 -28.45
N ALA A 422 -11.34 -6.34 -28.36
CA ALA A 422 -10.29 -5.44 -28.84
C ALA A 422 -8.96 -5.64 -28.09
N LEU A 423 -8.99 -5.85 -26.77
CA LEU A 423 -7.78 -6.16 -25.99
C LEU A 423 -7.21 -7.55 -26.33
N ASP A 424 -8.06 -8.53 -26.66
CA ASP A 424 -7.64 -9.88 -27.09
C ASP A 424 -6.94 -9.84 -28.45
N GLU A 425 -7.45 -9.04 -29.40
CA GLU A 425 -6.82 -8.83 -30.71
C GLU A 425 -5.40 -8.25 -30.60
N LEU A 426 -5.14 -7.44 -29.58
CA LEU A 426 -3.81 -6.93 -29.24
C LEU A 426 -2.91 -7.97 -28.55
N GLY A 427 -3.45 -9.14 -28.21
CA GLY A 427 -2.74 -10.19 -27.49
C GLY A 427 -2.44 -9.83 -26.03
N LEU A 428 -3.26 -8.95 -25.43
CA LEU A 428 -3.07 -8.47 -24.06
C LEU A 428 -3.91 -9.25 -23.04
N LEU A 429 -4.86 -10.06 -23.49
CA LEU A 429 -5.63 -10.95 -22.62
C LEU A 429 -4.96 -12.32 -22.45
N ALA A 430 -5.17 -12.91 -21.28
CA ALA A 430 -4.81 -14.29 -21.02
C ALA A 430 -5.82 -15.22 -21.71
N ALA A 431 -5.34 -16.24 -22.42
CA ALA A 431 -6.21 -17.30 -22.92
C ALA A 431 -6.76 -18.11 -21.73
N ARG A 432 -8.05 -18.50 -21.75
CA ARG A 432 -8.65 -19.32 -20.67
C ARG A 432 -7.76 -20.54 -20.38
N GLY A 433 -7.20 -20.62 -19.17
CA GLY A 433 -6.35 -21.73 -18.72
C GLY A 433 -4.95 -21.81 -19.34
N THR A 434 -4.48 -20.78 -20.07
CA THR A 434 -3.10 -20.72 -20.56
C THR A 434 -2.49 -19.33 -20.44
N LYS A 435 -1.17 -19.36 -20.17
CA LYS A 435 -0.26 -18.22 -19.98
C LYS A 435 -0.57 -17.04 -20.93
N PRO A 436 -0.35 -15.78 -20.51
CA PRO A 436 -0.30 -14.66 -21.43
C PRO A 436 0.70 -14.97 -22.54
N ALA A 437 0.19 -15.14 -23.74
CA ALA A 437 0.98 -15.41 -24.91
C ALA A 437 1.09 -14.10 -25.68
N LEU A 438 2.26 -13.46 -25.67
CA LEU A 438 2.66 -12.57 -26.79
C LEU A 438 2.86 -13.38 -28.10
N GLY A 439 2.27 -14.57 -28.22
CA GLY A 439 2.39 -15.50 -29.35
C GLY A 439 1.60 -15.07 -30.59
N ARG A 440 0.80 -14.00 -30.50
CA ARG A 440 0.18 -13.34 -31.67
C ARG A 440 0.48 -11.85 -31.77
N THR A 441 1.46 -11.35 -31.03
CA THR A 441 1.98 -9.99 -31.18
C THR A 441 3.00 -9.94 -32.31
N GLN A 442 2.56 -10.26 -33.52
CA GLN A 442 3.26 -9.82 -34.73
C GLN A 442 3.21 -8.28 -34.86
N ALA A 443 2.26 -7.60 -34.21
CA ALA A 443 2.18 -6.14 -34.17
C ALA A 443 3.32 -5.48 -33.36
N LEU A 444 3.77 -6.07 -32.24
CA LEU A 444 4.92 -5.56 -31.46
C LEU A 444 6.29 -6.01 -32.01
N ARG A 445 6.31 -6.90 -33.00
CA ARG A 445 7.55 -7.43 -33.64
C ARG A 445 7.84 -6.83 -35.02
N SER A 446 6.96 -6.01 -35.58
CA SER A 446 7.04 -5.55 -36.98
C SER A 446 7.38 -4.07 -37.14
N VAL A 447 8.20 -3.52 -36.25
CA VAL A 447 8.87 -2.24 -36.50
C VAL A 447 10.38 -2.44 -36.37
N SER A 448 10.95 -3.05 -37.42
CA SER A 448 12.36 -2.90 -37.80
C SER A 448 12.49 -1.70 -38.72
#